data_AF-A0A345IMT6-F1
#
_entry.id   AF-A0A345IMT6-F1
#
_cell.length_a   1.000
_cell.length_b   1.000
_cell.length_c   1.000
_cell.angle_alpha   90.00
_cell.angle_beta   90.00
_cell.angle_gamma   90.00
#
_symmetry.space_group_name_H-M   'P 1'
#
loop_
_entity.id
_entity.type
_entity.pdbx_description
1 polymer ?
#
loop_
_entity_poly.entity_id
_entity_poly.type
_entity_poly.pdbx_seq_one_letter_code
_entity_poly.pdbx_strand_id
1 'polypeptide(L)'
;MVLNKAKALERQFKALGGEGRGLRERALSLGIAYPVGIQNDLAYISHWRNAVAHELDDLPAEHEQTYLAACTRVSNFLDSYLARHGLPAAPAPTPPTPAPEVVKAAAPLTPEERAQQDRQERQFLLLIRVITFVVLPAAFWLLDRWIQGWGWAALRSLGTLVMVIVAVPLFAFGIGLSVIDISSPVRKKSNARV
;
A
#
# COMPACT_ATOMS: atom_id res chain seq x y z
N MET A 1 -2.75 -10.92 -10.57
CA MET A 1 -1.90 -12.16 -10.62
C MET A 1 -0.97 -12.30 -9.40
N VAL A 2 -0.61 -11.18 -8.76
CA VAL A 2 0.36 -11.07 -7.66
C VAL A 2 -0.11 -11.70 -6.33
N LEU A 3 -1.41 -11.65 -6.02
CA LEU A 3 -1.99 -12.26 -4.82
C LEU A 3 -1.88 -13.80 -4.79
N ASN A 4 -1.66 -14.47 -5.93
CA ASN A 4 -1.56 -15.92 -5.99
C ASN A 4 -0.36 -16.45 -5.19
N LYS A 5 0.75 -15.70 -5.13
CA LYS A 5 1.94 -16.10 -4.34
C LYS A 5 1.68 -16.02 -2.84
N ALA A 6 0.97 -15.00 -2.36
CA ALA A 6 0.61 -14.92 -0.95
C ALA A 6 -0.40 -15.99 -0.55
N LYS A 7 -1.37 -16.31 -1.43
CA LYS A 7 -2.26 -17.46 -1.23
C LYS A 7 -1.50 -18.79 -1.18
N ALA A 8 -0.45 -18.95 -2.01
CA ALA A 8 0.41 -20.13 -1.96
C ALA A 8 1.17 -20.22 -0.62
N LEU A 9 1.72 -19.11 -0.13
CA LEU A 9 2.34 -19.04 1.19
C LEU A 9 1.36 -19.38 2.31
N GLU A 10 0.14 -18.85 2.28
CA GLU A 10 -0.89 -19.21 3.26
C GLU A 10 -1.23 -20.70 3.27
N ARG A 11 -1.27 -21.32 2.09
CA ARG A 11 -1.48 -22.77 1.96
C ARG A 11 -0.28 -23.53 2.53
N GLN A 12 0.94 -23.06 2.29
CA GLN A 12 2.16 -23.62 2.87
C GLN A 12 2.12 -23.54 4.39
N PHE A 13 1.85 -22.36 4.97
CA PHE A 13 1.68 -22.20 6.42
C PHE A 13 0.57 -23.10 6.97
N LYS A 14 -0.57 -23.21 6.27
CA LYS A 14 -1.67 -24.12 6.67
C LYS A 14 -1.23 -25.59 6.65
N ALA A 15 -0.49 -26.01 5.63
CA ALA A 15 0.00 -27.37 5.50
C ALA A 15 1.00 -27.72 6.62
N LEU A 16 1.71 -26.72 7.14
CA LEU A 16 2.60 -26.87 8.29
C LEU A 16 1.87 -26.86 9.65
N GLY A 17 0.54 -26.74 9.67
CA GLY A 17 -0.25 -26.68 10.91
C GLY A 17 -0.45 -25.26 11.45
N GLY A 18 -0.25 -24.23 10.63
CA GLY A 18 -0.47 -22.84 11.03
C GLY A 18 -1.96 -22.52 11.21
N GLU A 19 -2.30 -21.98 12.38
CA GLU A 19 -3.66 -21.59 12.79
C GLU A 19 -3.85 -20.07 12.73
N GLY A 20 -5.06 -19.63 12.40
CA GLY A 20 -5.40 -18.20 12.31
C GLY A 20 -6.08 -17.79 11.00
N ARG A 21 -6.60 -16.56 10.98
CA ARG A 21 -7.35 -15.98 9.86
C ARG A 21 -6.43 -15.36 8.81
N GLY A 22 -5.24 -14.89 9.20
CA GLY A 22 -4.29 -14.24 8.30
C GLY A 22 -2.91 -14.92 8.23
N LEU A 23 -2.19 -14.69 7.13
CA LEU A 23 -0.80 -15.13 6.92
C LEU A 23 0.12 -14.88 8.13
N ARG A 24 0.08 -13.68 8.72
CA ARG A 24 0.88 -13.35 9.91
C ARG A 24 0.52 -14.20 11.13
N GLU A 25 -0.78 -14.38 11.41
CA GLU A 25 -1.23 -15.20 12.55
C GLU A 25 -0.79 -16.65 12.39
N ARG A 26 -0.95 -17.20 11.18
CA ARG A 26 -0.53 -18.57 10.84
C ARG A 26 0.96 -18.77 10.91
N ALA A 27 1.75 -17.76 10.57
CA ALA A 27 3.20 -17.82 10.75
C ALA A 27 3.53 -17.87 12.24
N LEU A 28 2.94 -16.97 13.04
CA LEU A 28 3.20 -16.90 14.49
C LEU A 28 2.77 -18.17 15.25
N SER A 29 1.71 -18.85 14.80
CA SER A 29 1.22 -20.08 15.45
C SER A 29 2.16 -21.27 15.27
N LEU A 30 3.07 -21.25 14.29
CA LEU A 30 4.00 -22.36 14.04
C LEU A 30 5.13 -22.45 15.07
N GLY A 31 5.22 -21.51 16.02
CA GLY A 31 6.27 -21.49 17.02
C GLY A 31 7.68 -21.28 16.45
N ILE A 32 7.78 -20.81 15.20
CA ILE A 32 9.06 -20.56 14.52
C ILE A 32 9.60 -19.19 14.96
N ALA A 33 10.88 -19.14 15.33
CA ALA A 33 11.58 -17.89 15.61
C ALA A 33 11.95 -17.19 14.28
N TYR A 34 11.11 -16.25 13.84
CA TYR A 34 11.35 -15.49 12.63
C TYR A 34 12.37 -14.36 12.84
N PRO A 35 13.40 -14.22 11.99
CA PRO A 35 14.27 -13.04 11.98
C PRO A 35 13.48 -11.76 11.72
N VAL A 36 13.94 -10.62 12.24
CA VAL A 36 13.26 -9.31 12.10
C VAL A 36 12.94 -8.97 10.64
N GLY A 37 13.87 -9.24 9.71
CA GLY A 37 13.62 -9.03 8.27
C GLY A 37 12.44 -9.85 7.73
N ILE A 38 12.29 -11.09 8.17
CA ILE A 38 11.17 -11.96 7.77
C ILE A 38 9.87 -11.52 8.44
N GLN A 39 9.92 -11.06 9.69
CA GLN A 39 8.75 -10.47 10.35
C GLN A 39 8.24 -9.22 9.61
N ASN A 40 9.16 -8.37 9.16
CA ASN A 40 8.83 -7.19 8.36
C ASN A 40 8.22 -7.59 7.01
N ASP A 41 8.76 -8.60 6.34
CA ASP A 41 8.20 -9.13 5.09
C ASP A 41 6.79 -9.71 5.30
N LEU A 42 6.54 -10.46 6.38
CA LEU A 42 5.21 -10.97 6.74
C LEU A 42 4.20 -9.86 7.00
N ALA A 43 4.63 -8.79 7.69
CA ALA A 43 3.80 -7.61 7.93
C ALA A 43 3.49 -6.86 6.63
N TYR A 44 4.50 -6.65 5.78
CA TYR A 44 4.36 -5.99 4.48
C TYR A 44 3.40 -6.75 3.55
N ILE A 45 3.55 -8.08 3.46
CA ILE A 45 2.65 -8.93 2.67
C ILE A 45 1.22 -8.84 3.22
N SER A 46 1.05 -8.89 4.55
CA SER A 46 -0.26 -8.84 5.17
C SER A 46 -0.95 -7.49 4.96
N HIS A 47 -0.22 -6.38 5.04
CA HIS A 47 -0.72 -5.04 4.77
C HIS A 47 -1.29 -4.92 3.35
N TRP A 48 -0.47 -5.24 2.34
CA TRP A 48 -0.88 -5.13 0.95
C TRP A 48 -2.00 -6.10 0.57
N ARG A 49 -2.02 -7.31 1.14
CA ARG A 49 -3.14 -8.24 0.95
C ARG A 49 -4.44 -7.68 1.51
N ASN A 50 -4.38 -7.01 2.66
CA ASN A 50 -5.55 -6.38 3.26
C ASN A 50 -6.02 -5.16 2.47
N ALA A 51 -5.07 -4.32 2.00
CA ALA A 51 -5.37 -3.17 1.17
C ALA A 51 -6.06 -3.58 -0.13
N VAL A 52 -5.57 -4.60 -0.83
CA VAL A 52 -6.22 -5.12 -2.06
C VAL A 52 -7.55 -5.83 -1.77
N ALA A 53 -7.76 -6.33 -0.55
CA ALA A 53 -9.04 -6.97 -0.20
C ALA A 53 -10.16 -5.97 0.11
N HIS A 54 -9.82 -4.74 0.51
CA HIS A 54 -10.79 -3.79 1.09
C HIS A 54 -10.79 -2.39 0.47
N GLU A 55 -9.66 -1.94 -0.08
CA GLU A 55 -9.43 -0.52 -0.44
C GLU A 55 -8.93 -0.32 -1.87
N LEU A 56 -8.29 -1.34 -2.46
CA LEU A 56 -7.64 -1.27 -3.78
C LEU A 56 -8.12 -2.40 -4.69
N ASP A 57 -8.26 -2.11 -5.98
CA ASP A 57 -8.62 -3.12 -6.99
C ASP A 57 -7.47 -4.11 -7.27
N ASP A 58 -6.22 -3.63 -7.24
CA ASP A 58 -5.00 -4.46 -7.34
C ASP A 58 -3.81 -3.76 -6.64
N LEU A 59 -2.70 -4.48 -6.53
CA LEU A 59 -1.45 -3.98 -5.97
C LEU A 59 -0.85 -2.88 -6.87
N PRO A 60 -0.43 -1.72 -6.33
CA PRO A 60 0.23 -0.69 -7.13
C PRO A 60 1.51 -1.20 -7.77
N ALA A 61 1.78 -0.77 -9.00
CA ALA A 61 2.89 -1.27 -9.81
C ALA A 61 4.26 -1.08 -9.14
N GLU A 62 4.47 0.03 -8.42
CA GLU A 62 5.71 0.28 -7.67
C GLU A 62 5.95 -0.75 -6.54
N HIS A 63 4.90 -1.40 -6.04
CA HIS A 63 4.98 -2.34 -4.93
C HIS A 63 5.03 -3.80 -5.39
N GLU A 64 4.70 -4.09 -6.65
CA GLU A 64 4.63 -5.44 -7.19
C GLU A 64 5.95 -6.21 -7.04
N GLN A 65 7.06 -5.62 -7.49
CA GLN A 65 8.35 -6.30 -7.44
C GLN A 65 8.81 -6.55 -5.98
N THR A 66 8.63 -5.54 -5.12
CA THR A 66 8.97 -5.63 -3.69
C THR A 66 8.12 -6.67 -2.97
N TYR A 67 6.82 -6.74 -3.28
CA TYR A 67 5.90 -7.73 -2.72
C TYR A 67 6.23 -9.15 -3.14
N LEU A 68 6.54 -9.37 -4.42
CA LEU A 68 6.97 -10.66 -4.93
C LEU A 68 8.31 -11.10 -4.32
N ALA A 69 9.23 -10.15 -4.13
CA ALA A 69 10.50 -10.40 -3.46
C ALA A 69 10.30 -10.78 -1.99
N ALA A 70 9.42 -10.08 -1.26
CA ALA A 70 9.06 -10.40 0.12
C ALA A 70 8.45 -11.81 0.23
N CYS A 71 7.49 -12.15 -0.64
CA CYS A 71 6.91 -13.48 -0.70
C CYS A 71 7.99 -14.56 -0.93
N THR A 72 8.93 -14.30 -1.84
CA THR A 72 10.01 -15.23 -2.16
C THR A 72 10.97 -15.41 -0.99
N ARG A 73 11.33 -14.32 -0.28
CA ARG A 73 12.19 -14.41 0.91
C ARG A 73 11.55 -15.23 2.03
N VAL A 74 10.25 -15.02 2.28
CA VAL A 74 9.50 -15.80 3.28
C VAL A 74 9.44 -17.28 2.89
N SER A 75 9.15 -17.60 1.63
CA SER A 75 9.14 -18.98 1.13
C SER A 75 10.50 -19.65 1.30
N ASN A 76 11.57 -19.00 0.83
CA ASN A 76 12.93 -19.53 0.93
C ASN A 76 13.37 -19.72 2.39
N PHE A 77 12.96 -18.81 3.27
CA PHE A 77 13.21 -18.94 4.71
C PHE A 77 12.51 -20.19 5.27
N LEU A 78 11.23 -20.40 4.96
CA LEU A 78 10.48 -21.58 5.39
C LEU A 78 11.13 -22.86 4.87
N ASP A 79 11.44 -22.93 3.58
CA ASP A 79 12.06 -24.11 2.98
C ASP A 79 13.42 -24.42 3.62
N SER A 80 14.22 -23.38 3.87
CA SER A 80 15.51 -23.51 4.57
C SER A 80 15.35 -23.94 6.02
N TYR A 81 14.32 -23.43 6.71
CA TYR A 81 14.01 -23.79 8.09
C TYR A 81 13.58 -25.26 8.18
N LEU A 82 12.67 -25.68 7.30
CA LEU A 82 12.20 -27.06 7.20
C LEU A 82 13.33 -28.03 6.85
N ALA A 83 14.24 -27.65 5.96
CA ALA A 83 15.40 -28.47 5.61
C ALA A 83 16.36 -28.68 6.78
N ARG A 84 16.46 -27.71 7.70
CA ARG A 84 17.37 -27.76 8.86
C ARG A 84 16.74 -28.37 10.10
N HIS A 85 15.46 -28.11 10.33
CA HIS A 85 14.77 -28.43 11.58
C HIS A 85 13.65 -29.47 11.42
N GLY A 86 13.36 -29.90 10.18
CA GLY A 86 12.21 -30.74 9.87
C GLY A 86 10.90 -29.94 9.89
N LEU A 87 9.77 -30.66 9.80
CA LEU A 87 8.45 -30.04 10.03
C LEU A 87 8.46 -29.34 11.40
N PRO A 88 7.94 -28.11 11.53
CA PRO A 88 7.75 -27.51 12.84
C PRO A 88 6.97 -28.52 13.67
N ALA A 89 7.50 -28.88 14.83
CA ALA A 89 6.78 -29.73 15.75
C ALA A 89 5.41 -29.09 15.92
N ALA A 90 4.35 -29.80 15.51
CA ALA A 90 3.00 -29.38 15.85
C ALA A 90 3.05 -29.01 17.33
N PRO A 91 2.63 -27.80 17.73
CA PRO A 91 2.64 -27.44 19.13
C PRO A 91 2.04 -28.63 19.87
N ALA A 92 2.82 -29.20 20.80
CA ALA A 92 2.40 -30.41 21.51
C ALA A 92 0.93 -30.21 21.86
N PRO A 93 0.04 -31.18 21.56
CA PRO A 93 -1.34 -31.06 21.99
C PRO A 93 -1.23 -30.72 23.45
N THR A 94 -1.62 -29.49 23.83
CA THR A 94 -1.52 -29.04 25.21
C THR A 94 -2.10 -30.20 26.00
N PRO A 95 -1.33 -30.81 26.93
CA PRO A 95 -1.85 -31.93 27.72
C PRO A 95 -3.24 -31.49 28.15
N PRO A 96 -4.29 -32.29 27.92
CA PRO A 96 -5.66 -31.86 28.14
C PRO A 96 -5.65 -31.19 29.48
N THR A 97 -5.80 -29.86 29.47
CA THR A 97 -5.86 -29.10 30.70
C THR A 97 -6.96 -29.83 31.46
N PRO A 98 -6.70 -30.38 32.66
CA PRO A 98 -7.75 -31.04 33.42
C PRO A 98 -8.92 -30.08 33.36
N ALA A 99 -10.02 -30.57 32.77
CA ALA A 99 -11.11 -29.75 32.29
C ALA A 99 -11.34 -28.65 33.32
N PRO A 100 -11.35 -27.35 32.94
CA PRO A 100 -11.82 -26.34 33.86
C PRO A 100 -13.21 -26.81 34.29
N GLU A 101 -13.24 -27.28 35.53
CA GLU A 101 -14.40 -27.77 36.21
C GLU A 101 -15.42 -26.66 36.10
N VAL A 102 -16.54 -26.99 35.46
CA VAL A 102 -17.67 -26.09 35.24
C VAL A 102 -17.31 -24.92 34.32
N VAL A 103 -17.77 -25.06 33.08
CA VAL A 103 -18.36 -23.96 32.32
C VAL A 103 -19.17 -23.12 33.31
N LYS A 104 -18.58 -22.05 33.83
CA LYS A 104 -19.35 -20.92 34.30
C LYS A 104 -19.94 -20.38 33.01
N ALA A 105 -21.10 -20.93 32.65
CA ALA A 105 -21.94 -20.44 31.59
C ALA A 105 -21.84 -18.93 31.69
N ALA A 106 -21.39 -18.28 30.62
CA ALA A 106 -21.41 -16.82 30.52
C ALA A 106 -22.75 -16.42 31.12
N ALA A 107 -22.71 -15.78 32.30
CA ALA A 107 -23.94 -15.47 33.01
C ALA A 107 -24.83 -14.79 31.99
N PRO A 108 -26.09 -15.23 31.80
CA PRO A 108 -26.96 -14.59 30.83
C PRO A 108 -26.87 -13.09 31.10
N LEU A 109 -26.38 -12.32 30.10
CA LEU A 109 -26.21 -10.87 30.19
C LEU A 109 -27.38 -10.31 30.95
N THR A 110 -27.09 -9.62 32.05
CA THR A 110 -28.14 -9.10 32.92
C THR A 110 -29.07 -8.21 32.07
N PRO A 111 -30.36 -8.11 32.39
CA PRO A 111 -31.29 -7.27 31.63
C PRO A 111 -30.78 -5.83 31.46
N GLU A 112 -29.97 -5.36 32.42
CA GLU A 112 -29.31 -4.05 32.40
C GLU A 112 -28.20 -3.95 31.35
N GLU A 113 -27.32 -4.96 31.23
CA GLU A 113 -26.25 -4.99 30.23
C GLU A 113 -26.81 -5.09 28.80
N ARG A 114 -27.90 -5.85 28.59
CA ARG A 114 -28.59 -5.89 27.29
C ARG A 114 -29.20 -4.54 26.92
N ALA A 115 -29.82 -3.85 27.88
CA ALA A 115 -30.40 -2.53 27.64
C ALA A 115 -29.33 -1.44 27.41
N GLN A 116 -28.11 -1.62 27.92
CA GLN A 116 -26.97 -0.76 27.62
C GLN A 116 -26.39 -1.05 26.23
N GLN A 117 -26.25 -2.33 25.86
CA GLN A 117 -25.80 -2.73 24.53
C GLN A 117 -26.77 -2.25 23.44
N ASP A 118 -28.08 -2.41 23.63
CA ASP A 118 -29.10 -1.90 22.70
C ASP A 118 -29.06 -0.37 22.57
N ARG A 119 -28.78 0.35 23.67
CA ARG A 119 -28.61 1.81 23.63
C ARG A 119 -27.35 2.19 22.86
N GLN A 120 -26.26 1.48 23.07
CA GLN A 120 -25.00 1.73 22.38
C GLN A 120 -25.13 1.43 20.88
N GLU A 121 -25.77 0.33 20.49
CA GLU A 121 -26.02 -0.02 19.09
C GLU A 121 -26.92 1.02 18.40
N ARG A 122 -27.98 1.49 19.08
CA ARG A 122 -28.85 2.56 18.55
C ARG A 122 -28.09 3.88 18.40
N GLN A 123 -27.27 4.25 19.38
CA GLN A 123 -26.43 5.44 19.30
C GLN A 123 -25.42 5.34 18.15
N PHE A 124 -24.80 4.17 17.97
CA PHE A 124 -23.86 3.92 16.89
C PHE A 124 -24.52 4.01 15.51
N LEU A 125 -25.70 3.41 15.34
CA LEU A 125 -26.46 3.49 14.09
C LEU A 125 -26.94 4.91 13.78
N LEU A 126 -27.36 5.68 14.80
CA LEU A 126 -27.72 7.08 14.62
C LEU A 126 -26.50 7.92 14.22
N LEU A 127 -25.34 7.66 14.83
CA LEU A 127 -24.10 8.38 14.53
C LEU A 127 -23.63 8.09 13.10
N ILE A 128 -23.69 6.83 12.65
CA ILE A 128 -23.47 6.46 11.25
C ILE A 128 -24.43 7.22 10.34
N ARG A 129 -25.73 7.25 10.67
CA ARG A 129 -26.74 7.93 9.86
C ARG A 129 -26.47 9.43 9.75
N VAL A 130 -26.08 10.10 10.84
CA VAL A 130 -25.72 11.52 10.81
C VAL A 130 -24.48 11.76 9.93
N ILE A 131 -23.45 10.92 10.06
CA ILE A 131 -22.24 11.04 9.24
C ILE A 131 -22.58 10.87 7.76
N THR A 132 -23.31 9.81 7.40
CA THR A 132 -23.60 9.50 6.00
C THR A 132 -24.53 10.51 5.34
N PHE A 133 -25.56 10.99 6.04
CA PHE A 133 -26.59 11.83 5.42
C PHE A 133 -26.38 13.34 5.63
N VAL A 134 -25.54 13.75 6.58
CA VAL A 134 -25.32 15.17 6.87
C VAL A 134 -23.87 15.57 6.62
N VAL A 135 -22.91 14.86 7.22
CA VAL A 135 -21.50 15.26 7.19
C VAL A 135 -20.89 15.01 5.81
N LEU A 136 -21.10 13.83 5.23
CA LEU A 136 -20.55 13.48 3.92
C LEU A 136 -21.05 14.40 2.79
N PRO A 137 -22.37 14.67 2.66
CA PRO A 137 -22.88 15.56 1.63
C PRO A 137 -22.42 17.01 1.82
N ALA A 138 -22.35 17.50 3.06
CA ALA A 138 -21.85 18.84 3.34
C ALA A 138 -20.36 18.98 3.00
N ALA A 139 -19.54 17.98 3.36
CA ALA A 139 -18.12 17.94 3.01
C ALA A 139 -17.90 17.85 1.50
N PHE A 140 -18.70 17.02 0.81
CA PHE A 140 -18.66 16.92 -0.65
C PHE A 140 -19.04 18.23 -1.33
N TRP A 141 -20.08 18.90 -0.83
CA TRP A 141 -20.50 20.21 -1.35
C TRP A 141 -19.45 21.30 -1.10
N LEU A 142 -18.80 21.30 0.07
CA LEU A 142 -17.67 22.19 0.36
C LEU A 142 -16.47 21.95 -0.56
N LEU A 143 -16.16 20.68 -0.84
CA LEU A 143 -15.09 20.30 -1.76
C LEU A 143 -15.40 20.71 -3.20
N ASP A 144 -16.63 20.46 -3.67
CA ASP A 144 -17.10 20.89 -5.00
C ASP A 144 -17.03 22.42 -5.15
N ARG A 145 -17.49 23.15 -4.13
CA ARG A 145 -17.43 24.63 -4.11
C ARG A 145 -15.99 25.16 -4.06
N TRP A 146 -15.07 24.46 -3.39
CA TRP A 146 -13.66 24.80 -3.37
C TRP A 146 -12.99 24.55 -4.75
N ILE A 147 -13.29 23.42 -5.39
CA ILE A 147 -12.80 23.09 -6.74
C ILE A 147 -13.30 24.12 -7.77
N GLN A 148 -14.58 24.50 -7.70
CA GLN A 148 -15.16 25.49 -8.61
C GLN A 148 -14.62 26.91 -8.35
N GLY A 149 -14.34 27.27 -7.10
CA GLY A 149 -13.86 28.60 -6.74
C GLY A 149 -12.35 28.82 -6.98
N TRP A 150 -11.50 27.86 -6.60
CA TRP A 150 -10.04 28.03 -6.57
C TRP A 150 -9.33 27.14 -7.60
N GLY A 151 -9.88 25.98 -7.92
CA GLY A 151 -9.26 24.99 -8.82
C GLY A 151 -9.00 25.53 -10.22
N TRP A 152 -9.96 26.28 -10.79
CA TRP A 152 -9.82 26.86 -12.13
C TRP A 152 -8.92 28.09 -12.21
N ALA A 153 -8.84 28.88 -11.15
CA ALA A 153 -7.94 30.03 -11.09
C ALA A 153 -6.47 29.59 -10.99
N ALA A 154 -6.19 28.59 -10.13
CA ALA A 154 -4.86 28.01 -9.99
C ALA A 154 -4.40 27.29 -11.26
N LEU A 155 -5.27 26.51 -11.91
CA LEU A 155 -4.95 25.83 -13.18
C LEU A 155 -4.63 26.81 -14.31
N ARG A 156 -5.36 27.93 -14.42
CA ARG A 156 -5.09 28.98 -15.41
C ARG A 156 -3.76 29.68 -15.14
N SER A 157 -3.45 30.00 -13.89
CA SER A 157 -2.15 30.62 -13.55
C SER A 157 -0.97 29.70 -13.87
N LEU A 158 -1.10 28.39 -13.62
CA LEU A 158 -0.05 27.42 -13.93
C LEU A 158 0.12 27.24 -15.44
N GLY A 159 -0.98 27.16 -16.20
CA GLY A 159 -0.93 27.08 -17.66
C GLY A 159 -0.28 28.31 -18.29
N THR A 160 -0.53 29.50 -17.76
CA THR A 160 0.08 30.75 -18.24
C THR A 160 1.58 30.79 -17.91
N LEU A 161 1.97 30.35 -16.72
CA LEU A 161 3.38 30.27 -16.30
C LEU A 161 4.18 29.30 -17.18
N VAL A 162 3.62 28.12 -17.48
CA VAL A 162 4.25 27.14 -18.38
C VAL A 162 4.38 27.68 -19.80
N MET A 163 3.37 28.39 -20.30
CA MET A 163 3.44 29.04 -21.62
C MET A 163 4.56 30.08 -21.69
N VAL A 164 4.74 30.91 -20.66
CA VAL A 164 5.82 31.90 -20.61
C VAL A 164 7.19 31.24 -20.50
N ILE A 165 7.33 30.19 -19.68
CA ILE A 165 8.61 29.48 -19.50
C ILE A 165 9.02 28.73 -20.78
N VAL A 166 8.09 28.25 -21.59
CA VAL A 166 8.40 27.52 -22.83
C VAL A 166 8.54 28.45 -24.04
N ALA A 167 7.73 29.51 -24.14
CA ALA A 167 7.75 30.42 -25.29
C ALA A 167 8.97 31.37 -25.30
N VAL A 168 9.41 31.84 -24.12
CA VAL A 168 10.52 32.80 -24.02
C VAL A 168 11.88 32.20 -24.47
N PRO A 169 12.25 30.96 -24.10
CA PRO A 169 13.48 30.33 -24.59
C PRO A 169 13.46 30.02 -26.08
N LEU A 170 12.32 29.61 -26.65
CA LEU A 170 12.19 29.33 -28.08
C LEU A 170 12.34 30.59 -28.94
N PHE A 171 11.81 31.73 -28.46
CA PHE A 171 11.99 33.02 -29.12
C PHE A 171 13.44 33.51 -29.05
N ALA A 172 14.12 33.31 -27.92
CA ALA A 172 15.54 33.65 -27.76
C ALA A 172 16.46 32.77 -28.63
N PHE A 173 16.14 31.47 -28.77
CA PHE A 173 16.91 30.54 -29.59
C PHE A 173 16.71 30.77 -31.10
N GLY A 174 15.50 31.20 -31.51
CA GLY A 174 15.19 31.57 -32.89
C GLY A 174 15.95 32.82 -33.37
N ILE A 175 16.18 33.80 -32.49
CA ILE A 175 16.93 35.02 -32.83
C ILE A 175 18.46 34.76 -32.81
N GLY A 176 18.93 33.89 -31.92
CA GLY A 176 20.36 33.55 -31.80
C GLY A 176 20.97 32.85 -33.03
N LEU A 177 20.15 32.13 -33.81
CA LEU A 177 20.60 31.48 -35.05
C LEU A 177 20.72 32.43 -36.25
N SER A 178 20.16 33.65 -36.19
CA SER A 178 20.24 34.62 -37.29
C SER A 178 21.48 35.51 -37.27
N VAL A 179 22.35 35.41 -36.25
CA VAL A 179 23.53 36.28 -36.10
C VAL A 179 24.84 35.61 -36.58
N ILE A 180 24.83 34.29 -36.84
CA ILE A 180 26.01 33.54 -37.27
C ILE A 180 25.96 33.29 -38.78
N ASP A 181 25.91 34.33 -39.61
CA ASP A 181 26.22 34.19 -41.04
C ASP A 181 26.68 35.51 -41.70
N ILE A 182 27.60 36.25 -41.09
CA ILE A 182 28.34 37.31 -41.81
C ILE A 182 29.75 37.38 -41.26
N SER A 183 30.72 36.71 -41.92
CA SER A 183 32.11 37.19 -42.10
C SER A 183 32.97 36.13 -42.80
N SER A 184 32.83 36.02 -44.12
CA SER A 184 33.96 35.60 -44.97
C SER A 184 34.79 36.84 -45.33
N PRO A 185 36.14 36.75 -45.35
CA PRO A 185 36.88 37.50 -46.34
C PRO A 185 37.83 36.61 -47.15
N VAL A 186 37.54 36.59 -48.44
CA VAL A 186 38.44 36.37 -49.57
C VAL A 186 39.78 37.11 -49.37
N ARG A 187 40.92 36.43 -49.56
CA ARG A 187 42.16 37.13 -49.94
C ARG A 187 43.02 36.34 -50.94
N LYS A 188 43.38 37.06 -52.00
CA LYS A 188 44.02 36.68 -53.26
C LYS A 188 45.50 36.24 -53.14
N LYS A 189 45.89 35.44 -54.14
CA LYS A 189 47.23 35.13 -54.69
C LYS A 189 48.32 36.22 -54.58
N SER A 190 49.57 35.81 -54.35
CA SER A 190 50.75 36.23 -55.16
C SER A 190 52.02 35.41 -54.86
N ASN A 191 52.70 35.00 -55.92
CA ASN A 191 54.02 34.34 -56.01
C ASN A 191 55.16 35.08 -55.30
N ALA A 192 56.20 34.33 -54.86
CA ALA A 192 57.60 34.65 -55.14
C ALA A 192 58.54 33.45 -54.88
N ARG A 193 59.46 33.21 -55.83
CA ARG A 193 60.62 32.32 -55.76
C ARG A 193 61.62 32.78 -54.69
N VAL A 194 62.36 31.85 -54.09
CA VAL A 194 63.83 31.71 -54.19
C VAL A 194 64.16 30.23 -54.12
#